data_AF-A0AAT9HI63-F1
#
_entry.id   AF-A0AAT9HI63-F1
#
_cell.length_a   1.000
_cell.length_b   1.000
_cell.length_c   1.000
_cell.angle_alpha   90.00
_cell.angle_beta   90.00
_cell.angle_gamma   90.00
#
_symmetry.space_group_name_H-M   'P 1'
#
loop_
_entity.id
_entity.type
_entity.pdbx_description
1 polymer ?
#
loop_
_entity_poly.entity_id
_entity_poly.type
_entity_poly.pdbx_seq_one_letter_code
_entity_poly.pdbx_strand_id
1 'polypeptide(L)'
;MPGTAFVELALRAGGEAGCGRLDELTMETPLGLPTRGGVRLQVVLGGPDASGVRPVSIYSRAEEDATGAWVRHASGSVRPDKAEAEFDLTEWPRPVPNSFGWRTPTRSSPPGATATARPFRA
;
A
#
# COMPACT_ATOMS: atom_id res chain seq x y z
N MET A 1 6.35 8.16 1.54
CA MET A 1 6.24 6.70 1.77
C MET A 1 4.98 6.18 1.08
N PRO A 2 4.96 4.95 0.53
CA PRO A 2 3.75 4.34 0.01
C PRO A 2 2.69 4.12 1.11
N GLY A 3 1.41 4.22 0.73
CA GLY A 3 0.31 4.05 1.67
C GLY A 3 0.20 2.63 2.26
N THR A 4 0.63 1.61 1.52
CA THR A 4 0.64 0.21 1.96
C THR A 4 1.55 -0.02 3.17
N ALA A 5 2.61 0.78 3.34
CA ALA A 5 3.45 0.68 4.52
C ALA A 5 2.69 1.04 5.82
N PHE A 6 1.70 1.94 5.77
CA PHE A 6 0.86 2.22 6.94
C PHE A 6 -0.06 1.05 7.29
N VAL A 7 -0.56 0.33 6.28
CA VAL A 7 -1.39 -0.88 6.46
C VAL A 7 -0.59 -1.94 7.21
N GLU A 8 0.65 -2.22 6.75
CA GLU A 8 1.53 -3.19 7.41
C GLU A 8 1.84 -2.80 8.87
N LEU A 9 2.10 -1.52 9.14
CA LEU A 9 2.33 -1.04 10.50
C LEU A 9 1.10 -1.21 11.41
N ALA A 10 -0.10 -0.93 10.88
CA ALA A 10 -1.34 -1.11 11.62
C ALA A 10 -1.61 -2.60 11.92
N LEU A 11 -1.44 -3.48 10.94
CA LEU A 11 -1.58 -4.93 11.10
C LEU A 11 -0.55 -5.49 12.08
N ARG A 12 0.71 -5.05 11.98
CA ARG A 12 1.78 -5.50 12.89
C ARG A 12 1.50 -5.12 14.33
N ALA A 13 1.10 -3.87 14.57
CA ALA A 13 0.75 -3.39 15.91
C ALA A 13 -0.52 -4.08 16.43
N GLY A 14 -1.53 -4.24 15.57
CA GLY A 14 -2.75 -4.96 15.88
C GLY A 14 -2.48 -6.41 16.30
N GLY A 15 -1.63 -7.12 15.58
CA GLY A 15 -1.23 -8.49 15.91
C GLY A 15 -0.61 -8.63 17.31
N GLU A 16 0.21 -7.66 17.75
CA GLU A 16 0.74 -7.62 19.13
C GLU A 16 -0.36 -7.46 20.20
N ALA A 17 -1.52 -6.92 19.83
CA ALA A 17 -2.68 -6.74 20.70
C ALA A 17 -3.77 -7.81 20.51
N GLY A 18 -3.53 -8.87 19.73
CA GLY A 18 -4.53 -9.87 19.37
C GLY A 18 -5.61 -9.37 18.40
N CYS A 19 -5.32 -8.30 17.66
CA CYS A 19 -6.18 -7.68 16.67
C CYS A 19 -5.53 -7.74 15.27
N GLY A 20 -5.52 -8.93 14.66
CA GLY A 20 -4.86 -9.20 13.38
C GLY A 20 -5.54 -8.61 12.14
N ARG A 21 -6.77 -8.09 12.26
CA ARG A 21 -7.55 -7.58 11.12
C ARG A 21 -7.68 -6.07 11.16
N LEU A 22 -7.44 -5.44 10.01
CA LEU A 22 -7.72 -4.03 9.78
C LEU A 22 -9.14 -3.86 9.24
N ASP A 23 -9.98 -3.05 9.90
CA ASP A 23 -11.33 -2.75 9.43
C ASP A 23 -11.30 -1.57 8.46
N GLU A 24 -10.70 -0.45 8.88
CA GLU A 24 -10.47 0.72 8.03
C GLU A 24 -9.17 1.43 8.39
N LEU A 25 -8.60 2.11 7.41
CA LEU A 25 -7.46 3.01 7.60
C LEU A 25 -7.57 4.19 6.65
N THR A 26 -7.73 5.38 7.22
CA THR A 26 -7.75 6.65 6.49
C THR A 26 -6.35 7.23 6.46
N MET A 27 -5.85 7.58 5.28
CA MET A 27 -4.59 8.30 5.13
C MET A 27 -4.86 9.80 5.14
N GLU A 28 -4.26 10.50 6.10
CA GLU A 28 -4.45 11.93 6.33
C GLU A 28 -3.35 12.76 5.67
N THR A 29 -2.09 12.37 5.88
CA THR A 29 -0.93 13.09 5.34
C THR A 29 0.16 12.12 4.90
N PRO A 30 0.83 12.36 3.75
CA PRO A 30 1.98 11.55 3.35
C PRO A 30 3.14 11.67 4.34
N LEU A 31 3.83 10.56 4.63
CA LEU A 31 5.10 10.59 5.33
C LEU A 31 6.25 10.93 4.37
N GLY A 32 6.82 12.11 4.53
CA GLY A 32 8.08 12.50 3.89
C GLY A 32 9.26 11.85 4.60
N LEU A 33 10.20 11.29 3.84
CA LEU A 33 11.44 10.73 4.37
C LEU A 33 12.60 11.69 4.07
N PRO A 34 13.42 12.09 5.05
CA PRO A 34 14.53 12.99 4.83
C PRO A 34 15.64 12.30 4.03
N THR A 35 16.45 13.09 3.31
CA THR A 35 17.59 12.56 2.53
C THR A 35 18.71 12.01 3.42
N ARG A 36 18.82 12.49 4.66
CA ARG A 36 19.75 12.01 5.69
C ARG A 36 19.04 11.93 7.03
N GLY A 37 19.46 11.00 7.88
CA GLY A 37 18.78 10.71 9.14
C GLY A 37 17.51 9.86 8.95
N GLY A 38 16.68 9.80 10.00
CA GLY A 38 15.44 9.04 9.99
C GLY A 38 14.24 9.80 10.52
N VAL A 39 13.13 9.08 10.62
CA VAL A 39 11.91 9.51 11.32
C VAL A 39 11.62 8.50 12.41
N ARG A 40 11.15 8.98 13.57
CA ARG A 40 10.56 8.09 14.56
C ARG A 40 9.11 7.86 14.18
N LEU A 41 8.71 6.59 14.19
CA LEU A 41 7.33 6.19 14.00
C LEU A 41 6.72 5.77 15.34
N GLN A 42 5.47 6.15 15.56
CA GLN A 42 4.69 5.71 16.69
C GLN A 42 3.34 5.21 16.19
N VAL A 43 3.01 3.97 16.54
CA VAL A 43 1.68 3.40 16.32
C VAL A 43 1.00 3.30 17.67
N VAL A 44 -0.17 3.91 17.80
CA VAL A 44 -0.94 3.95 19.04
C VAL A 44 -2.20 3.14 18.83
N LEU A 45 -2.41 2.15 19.70
CA LEU A 45 -3.68 1.42 19.81
C LEU A 45 -4.43 1.92 21.04
N GLY A 46 -5.70 2.27 20.86
CA GLY A 46 -6.59 2.60 21.97
C GLY A 46 -7.08 1.36 22.72
N GLY A 47 -7.89 1.63 23.75
CA GLY A 47 -8.64 0.60 24.46
C GLY A 47 -9.62 -0.12 23.51
N PRO A 48 -9.89 -1.41 23.75
CA PRO A 48 -10.88 -2.13 22.99
C PRO A 48 -12.29 -1.69 23.39
N ASP A 49 -13.22 -1.66 22.43
CA ASP A 49 -14.64 -1.60 22.72
C ASP A 49 -15.21 -2.97 23.11
N ALA A 50 -16.53 -3.05 23.32
CA ALA A 50 -17.21 -4.30 23.68
C ALA A 50 -17.10 -5.41 22.62
N SER A 51 -16.77 -5.07 21.38
CA SER A 51 -16.56 -6.01 20.28
C SER A 51 -15.09 -6.36 20.04
N GLY A 52 -14.19 -5.80 20.85
CA GLY A 52 -12.74 -5.95 20.74
C GLY A 52 -12.08 -5.01 19.74
N VAL A 53 -12.83 -4.11 19.10
CA VAL A 53 -12.28 -3.13 18.14
C VAL A 53 -11.45 -2.10 18.88
N ARG A 54 -10.26 -1.80 18.35
CA ARG A 54 -9.35 -0.80 18.88
C ARG A 54 -9.10 0.28 17.83
N PRO A 55 -9.21 1.56 18.18
CA PRO A 55 -8.76 2.62 17.29
C PRO A 55 -7.23 2.53 17.15
N VAL A 56 -6.73 2.75 15.95
CA VAL A 56 -5.30 2.85 15.64
C VAL A 56 -4.97 4.23 15.10
N SER A 57 -3.80 4.77 15.45
CA SER A 57 -3.28 6.01 14.89
C SER A 57 -1.78 5.91 14.69
N ILE A 58 -1.30 6.38 13.53
CA ILE A 58 0.11 6.33 13.15
C ILE A 58 0.65 7.75 13.05
N TYR A 59 1.73 7.99 13.77
CA TYR A 59 2.41 9.27 13.85
C TYR A 59 3.86 9.16 13.42
N SER A 60 4.42 10.27 12.96
CA SER A 60 5.86 10.41 12.85
C SER A 60 6.36 11.74 13.41
N ARG A 61 7.66 11.78 13.69
CA ARG A 61 8.43 13.02 13.88
C ARG A 61 9.85 12.80 13.38
N ALA A 62 10.55 13.89 13.06
CA ALA A 62 11.96 13.81 12.71
C ALA A 62 12.77 13.16 13.85
N GLU A 63 13.73 12.31 13.51
CA GLU A 63 14.53 11.60 14.52
C GLU A 63 15.42 12.54 15.35
N GLU A 64 15.92 13.58 14.69
CA GLU A 64 16.78 14.63 15.24
C GLU A 64 16.02 15.66 16.09
N ASP A 65 14.71 15.78 15.90
CA ASP A 65 13.85 16.69 16.68
C ASP A 65 13.13 15.94 17.80
N ALA A 66 13.83 15.73 18.91
CA ALA A 66 13.29 15.03 20.07
C ALA A 66 12.13 15.76 20.76
N THR A 67 12.01 17.08 20.55
CA THR A 67 10.96 17.93 21.13
C THR A 67 9.87 18.31 20.13
N GLY A 68 10.04 17.92 18.87
CA GLY A 68 9.13 18.22 17.78
C GLY A 68 7.75 17.60 17.96
N ALA A 69 6.78 18.25 17.33
CA ALA A 69 5.40 17.77 17.30
C ALA A 69 5.28 16.49 16.48
N TRP A 70 4.48 15.55 16.97
CA TRP A 70 4.08 14.38 16.22
C TRP A 70 3.05 14.75 15.14
N VAL A 71 3.31 14.34 13.90
CA VAL A 71 2.38 14.50 12.78
C VAL A 71 1.63 13.19 12.59
N ARG A 72 0.29 13.25 12.52
CA ARG A 72 -0.52 12.08 12.22
C ARG A 72 -0.57 11.84 10.71
N HIS A 73 -0.34 10.59 10.32
CA HIS A 73 -0.36 10.17 8.92
C HIS A 73 -1.56 9.31 8.58
N ALA A 74 -2.01 8.50 9.53
CA ALA A 74 -3.17 7.65 9.35
C ALA A 74 -3.91 7.42 10.66
N SER A 75 -5.22 7.20 10.55
CA SER A 75 -6.09 6.79 11.66
C SER A 75 -7.12 5.78 11.15
N GLY A 76 -7.60 4.92 12.05
CA GLY A 76 -8.54 3.86 11.68
C GLY A 76 -8.83 2.93 12.84
N SER A 77 -9.16 1.67 12.54
CA SER A 77 -9.47 0.67 13.55
C SER A 77 -9.01 -0.74 13.17
N VAL A 78 -8.59 -1.49 14.19
CA VAL A 78 -8.22 -2.91 14.10
C VAL A 78 -9.12 -3.73 15.00
N ARG A 79 -9.31 -5.01 14.68
CA ARG A 79 -10.13 -5.94 15.45
C ARG A 79 -9.50 -7.33 15.54
N PRO A 80 -9.93 -8.17 16.50
CA PRO A 80 -9.59 -9.58 16.51
C PRO A 80 -9.99 -10.27 15.21
N ASP A 81 -9.18 -11.24 14.80
CA ASP A 81 -9.53 -12.11 13.69
C ASP A 81 -10.78 -12.91 14.09
N LYS A 82 -11.81 -12.87 13.23
CA LYS A 82 -12.91 -13.84 13.31
C LYS A 82 -12.41 -15.12 12.66
N ALA A 83 -12.82 -16.28 13.17
CA ALA A 83 -12.61 -17.55 12.49
C ALA A 83 -12.93 -17.41 10.99
N GLU A 84 -11.97 -17.81 10.14
CA GLU A 84 -12.07 -17.66 8.69
C GLU A 84 -13.39 -18.24 8.19
N ALA A 85 -14.09 -17.47 7.36
CA ALA A 85 -15.13 -18.06 6.53
C ALA A 85 -14.43 -18.98 5.52
N GLU A 86 -14.84 -20.25 5.45
CA GLU A 86 -14.33 -21.19 4.47
C GLU A 86 -14.69 -20.69 3.05
N PHE A 87 -13.72 -20.07 2.38
CA PHE A 87 -13.81 -19.72 0.97
C PHE A 87 -13.08 -20.79 0.16
N ASP A 88 -13.75 -21.36 -0.83
CA ASP A 88 -13.10 -22.27 -1.77
C ASP A 88 -12.18 -21.47 -2.71
N LEU A 89 -10.90 -21.38 -2.34
CA LEU A 89 -9.86 -20.71 -3.12
C LEU A 89 -9.57 -21.43 -4.46
N THR A 90 -10.15 -22.61 -4.71
CA THR A 90 -10.11 -23.25 -6.03
C THR A 90 -11.12 -22.63 -7.01
N GLU A 91 -12.12 -21.90 -6.51
CA GLU A 91 -13.04 -21.09 -7.29
C GLU A 91 -12.73 -19.59 -7.10
N TRP A 92 -11.53 -19.18 -7.51
CA TRP A 92 -11.23 -17.76 -7.71
C TRP A 92 -12.29 -17.16 -8.64
N PRO A 93 -12.74 -15.89 -8.45
CA PRO A 93 -13.67 -15.26 -9.36
C PRO A 93 -13.22 -15.49 -10.80
N ARG A 94 -14.04 -16.20 -11.59
CA ARG A 94 -13.67 -16.50 -12.98
C ARG A 94 -13.25 -15.18 -13.63
N PRO A 95 -12.07 -15.12 -14.29
CA PRO A 95 -11.70 -13.92 -15.00
C PRO A 95 -12.86 -13.55 -15.93
N VAL A 96 -13.34 -12.31 -15.83
CA VAL A 96 -14.37 -11.83 -16.75
C VAL A 96 -13.85 -12.09 -18.17
N PRO A 97 -14.67 -12.65 -19.07
CA PRO A 97 -14.28 -12.78 -20.46
C PRO A 97 -13.81 -11.41 -20.94
N ASN A 98 -12.62 -11.38 -21.50
CA ASN A 98 -11.95 -10.25 -22.10
C ASN A 98 -12.72 -9.75 -23.34
N SER A 99 -13.87 -9.14 -23.09
CA SER A 99 -14.69 -8.38 -24.04
C SER A 99 -14.45 -6.87 -23.92
N PHE A 100 -13.61 -6.44 -22.97
CA PHE A 100 -13.21 -5.04 -22.81
C PHE A 100 -12.17 -4.67 -23.88
N GLY A 101 -12.65 -4.09 -24.99
CA GLY A 101 -11.93 -3.84 -26.23
C GLY A 101 -10.80 -2.81 -26.20
N TRP A 102 -9.79 -2.99 -25.34
CA TRP A 102 -8.48 -2.39 -25.61
C TRP A 102 -7.86 -3.13 -26.79
N ARG A 103 -7.86 -2.50 -27.97
CA ARG A 103 -7.17 -3.04 -29.14
C ARG A 103 -5.66 -2.92 -28.91
N THR A 104 -4.93 -4.03 -28.99
CA THR A 104 -3.49 -3.98 -29.28
C THR A 104 -3.30 -3.20 -30.58
N PRO A 105 -2.55 -2.09 -30.62
CA PRO A 105 -2.16 -1.51 -31.89
C PRO A 105 -1.27 -2.55 -32.59
N THR A 106 -1.81 -3.19 -33.62
CA THR A 106 -1.00 -3.98 -34.54
C THR A 106 0.00 -3.03 -35.18
N ARG A 107 1.28 -3.18 -34.84
CA ARG A 107 2.36 -2.50 -35.56
C ARG A 107 2.35 -3.04 -36.99
N SER A 108 1.66 -2.36 -37.90
CA SER A 108 1.79 -2.61 -39.32
C SER A 108 3.20 -2.21 -39.75
N SER A 109 4.02 -3.20 -40.10
CA SER A 109 5.23 -2.95 -40.88
C SER A 109 4.83 -2.38 -42.25
N PRO A 110 5.38 -1.23 -42.69
CA PRO A 110 5.16 -0.78 -44.06
C PRO A 110 5.88 -1.72 -45.04
N PRO A 111 5.24 -2.14 -46.15
CA PRO A 111 5.93 -2.86 -47.20
C PRO A 111 6.73 -1.87 -48.07
N GLY A 112 8.03 -2.12 -48.22
CA GLY A 112 8.85 -1.49 -49.26
C GLY A 112 9.66 -0.27 -48.83
N ALA A 113 10.71 -0.48 -48.02
CA ALA A 113 11.84 0.44 -47.98
C ALA A 113 13.12 -0.36 -48.23
N THR A 114 13.52 -0.44 -49.50
CA THR A 114 14.83 -0.95 -49.91
C THR A 114 15.88 -0.01 -49.33
N ALA A 115 16.56 -0.45 -48.26
CA ALA A 115 17.66 0.30 -47.66
C ALA A 115 18.87 0.25 -48.59
N THR A 116 19.06 1.31 -49.38
CA THR A 116 20.32 1.53 -50.11
C THR A 116 21.41 1.91 -49.11
N ALA A 117 22.27 0.96 -48.79
CA ALA A 117 23.49 1.20 -48.00
C ALA A 117 24.42 2.13 -48.78
N ARG A 118 24.70 3.32 -48.24
CA ARG A 118 25.80 4.19 -48.70
C ARG A 118 27.09 3.80 -47.97
N PRO A 119 28.23 3.67 -48.66
CA PRO A 119 29.49 3.38 -48.01
C PRO A 119 29.96 4.60 -47.21
N PHE A 120 30.35 4.35 -45.97
CA PHE A 120 31.02 5.29 -45.09
C PHE A 120 32.47 5.43 -45.57
N ARG A 121 32.89 6.65 -45.93
CA ARG A 121 34.30 6.96 -46.18
C ARG A 121 34.83 7.68 -44.95
N ALA A 122 35.94 7.18 -44.42
CA ALA A 122 36.70 7.77 -43.31
C ALA A 122 37.30 9.13 -43.68
#